data_AF-A0A0L8M3Q1-F1
#
_entry.id   AF-A0A0L8M3Q1-F1
#
_cell.length_a   1.000
_cell.length_b   1.000
_cell.length_c   1.000
_cell.angle_alpha   90.00
_cell.angle_beta   90.00
_cell.angle_gamma   90.00
#
_symmetry.space_group_name_H-M   'P 1'
#
loop_
_entity.id
_entity.type
_entity.pdbx_description
1 polymer ?
#
loop_
_entity_poly.entity_id
_entity_poly.type
_entity_poly.pdbx_seq_one_letter_code
_entity_poly.pdbx_strand_id
1 'polypeptide(L)'
;MSGTGSILEAGVPSARSRALAVLRVRSRALAVGLLPAALAVVLVAARATGRLAGDPWPTVTLVVCAVAALVLLVGGAFAAVVLRASPAVTPTVPLSEAAAPDLYRLVRDLADRMDVPPPSAIALTPDCDSWLEDRTHAAHRRGAARMAGPTAEPGPESVPGAAPVLVIGSPFLWWMRVAELRAVLAPVVAGTGPSAHPDIADARGFVRGLDAAVDVGSRRGLGWIAPPARLLLRLCRTDAAEMERGVAAAASERAQGVDYGLRIVAQEQVGLAYAGWDRLLTRVALPAWRMGRWPAHLDAGVVSALTELSRRDRLAEGFTSRLGERPACDLLEQPGLIDEATSLLAARLFHGGPAEAGPDWSPVDWTAYPEEVVDRKWRTEAARLHAALDALAVPAGRPPGTSGSTAPTAPTAPTAPAAPAAPAASGGSAGPAALPGSSGPTTLAAADSPPPTADGFAGPTLERVLGYLTDLGGEGAAGEALAGRISGELAREERAAGPAEGAAKARGADAVPLFPLQPPRSGRDLLADHVTAMVCCAAVDSAGAAPGLDWLDGPVLLVGGDRRSDLAPRVLCLVEEGNPEPLRDWLSALGVRPEKPVRLV
;
A
#
# COMPACT_ATOMS: atom_id res chain seq x y z
N MET A 1 -16.99 16.09 -52.79
CA MET A 1 -16.33 14.97 -52.10
C MET A 1 -14.83 15.22 -52.15
N SER A 2 -14.26 15.67 -51.04
CA SER A 2 -12.81 15.69 -50.68
C SER A 2 -12.68 16.63 -49.48
N GLY A 3 -12.66 16.05 -48.27
CA GLY A 3 -12.65 16.80 -47.02
C GLY A 3 -12.70 15.91 -45.80
N THR A 4 -11.89 14.86 -45.75
CA THR A 4 -11.81 13.92 -44.62
C THR A 4 -10.37 13.44 -44.33
N GLY A 5 -9.35 14.14 -44.84
CA GLY A 5 -7.94 13.75 -44.66
C GLY A 5 -7.16 14.50 -43.59
N SER A 6 -7.71 15.53 -42.94
CA SER A 6 -6.93 16.47 -42.11
C SER A 6 -7.10 16.33 -40.60
N ILE A 7 -8.06 15.53 -40.12
CA ILE A 7 -8.33 15.42 -38.66
C ILE A 7 -7.61 14.19 -38.07
N LEU A 8 -7.43 13.13 -38.85
CA LEU A 8 -6.82 11.84 -38.44
C LEU A 8 -5.33 11.92 -38.03
N GLU A 9 -4.67 13.05 -38.31
CA GLU A 9 -3.25 13.27 -38.00
C GLU A 9 -3.04 14.52 -37.14
N ALA A 10 -4.02 15.08 -36.44
CA ALA A 10 -3.78 16.30 -35.65
C ALA A 10 -3.04 16.01 -34.32
N GLY A 11 -3.28 14.85 -33.70
CA GLY A 11 -2.71 14.48 -32.40
C GLY A 11 -1.21 14.15 -32.41
N VAL A 12 -0.71 13.46 -33.44
CA VAL A 12 0.71 13.02 -33.50
C VAL A 12 1.68 14.18 -33.80
N PRO A 13 1.43 15.06 -34.79
CA PRO A 13 2.24 16.24 -35.04
C PRO A 13 2.19 17.24 -33.89
N SER A 14 1.05 17.37 -33.19
CA SER A 14 0.97 18.19 -31.99
C SER A 14 1.81 17.60 -30.85
N ALA A 15 1.73 16.29 -30.58
CA ALA A 15 2.59 15.62 -29.60
C ALA A 15 4.09 15.74 -29.94
N ARG A 16 4.47 15.51 -31.20
CA ARG A 16 5.85 15.65 -31.67
C ARG A 16 6.36 17.09 -31.50
N SER A 17 5.55 18.09 -31.83
CA SER A 17 5.95 19.50 -31.68
C SER A 17 6.28 19.86 -30.23
N ARG A 18 5.52 19.30 -29.28
CA ARG A 18 5.73 19.44 -27.84
C ARG A 18 6.93 18.64 -27.35
N ALA A 19 7.16 17.44 -27.86
CA ALA A 19 8.39 16.68 -27.63
C ALA A 19 9.63 17.49 -28.05
N LEU A 20 9.62 18.10 -29.23
CA LEU A 20 10.70 18.98 -29.69
C LEU A 20 10.86 20.24 -28.82
N ALA A 21 9.80 20.72 -28.15
CA ALA A 21 9.90 21.81 -27.19
C ALA A 21 10.64 21.38 -25.92
N VAL A 22 10.35 20.19 -25.39
CA VAL A 22 11.11 19.57 -24.29
C VAL A 22 12.58 19.40 -24.68
N LEU A 23 12.85 18.86 -25.86
CA LEU A 23 14.23 18.68 -26.35
C LEU A 23 14.95 20.02 -26.58
N ARG A 24 14.23 21.10 -26.91
CA ARG A 24 14.80 22.45 -26.96
C ARG A 24 15.25 22.95 -25.59
N VAL A 25 14.55 22.60 -24.50
CA VAL A 25 15.02 22.90 -23.13
C VAL A 25 16.33 22.18 -22.84
N ARG A 26 16.43 20.88 -23.19
CA ARG A 26 17.68 20.09 -23.10
C ARG A 26 18.81 20.77 -23.87
N SER A 27 18.58 21.12 -25.14
CA SER A 27 19.59 21.74 -26.01
C SER A 27 20.01 23.13 -25.52
N ARG A 28 19.07 23.94 -25.00
CA ARG A 28 19.39 25.25 -24.42
C ARG A 28 20.22 25.13 -23.15
N ALA A 29 19.91 24.18 -22.27
CA ALA A 29 20.69 23.92 -21.07
C ALA A 29 22.13 23.51 -21.42
N LEU A 30 22.28 22.63 -22.42
CA LEU A 30 23.59 22.24 -22.92
C LEU A 30 24.33 23.44 -23.54
N ALA A 31 23.67 24.26 -24.36
CA ALA A 31 24.27 25.45 -24.95
C ALA A 31 24.76 26.45 -23.88
N VAL A 32 23.98 26.70 -22.82
CA VAL A 32 24.38 27.54 -21.68
C VAL A 32 25.62 26.97 -20.99
N GLY A 33 25.67 25.65 -20.79
CA GLY A 33 26.83 24.96 -20.21
C GLY A 33 28.11 25.07 -21.07
N LEU A 34 27.97 25.21 -22.39
CA LEU A 34 29.10 25.35 -23.33
C LEU A 34 29.59 26.80 -23.49
N LEU A 35 28.86 27.82 -23.01
CA LEU A 35 29.24 29.23 -23.18
C LEU A 35 30.65 29.57 -22.63
N PRO A 36 31.06 29.13 -21.43
CA PRO A 36 32.40 29.40 -20.92
C PRO A 36 33.50 28.79 -21.79
N ALA A 37 33.25 27.60 -22.35
CA ALA A 37 34.18 26.94 -23.25
C ALA A 37 34.30 27.69 -24.58
N ALA A 38 33.19 28.18 -25.14
CA ALA A 38 33.22 29.03 -26.33
C ALA A 38 34.02 30.33 -26.08
N LEU A 39 33.81 30.98 -24.93
CA LEU A 39 34.59 32.16 -24.53
C LEU A 39 36.08 31.84 -24.38
N ALA A 40 36.41 30.72 -23.74
CA ALA A 40 37.79 30.26 -23.59
C ALA A 40 38.47 30.08 -24.97
N VAL A 41 37.78 29.43 -25.92
CA VAL A 41 38.29 29.24 -27.29
C VAL A 41 38.54 30.59 -27.99
N VAL A 42 37.62 31.55 -27.86
CA VAL A 42 37.80 32.90 -28.44
C VAL A 42 39.01 33.61 -27.83
N LEU A 43 39.20 33.55 -26.51
CA LEU A 43 40.34 34.17 -25.84
C LEU A 43 41.67 33.51 -26.22
N VAL A 44 41.70 32.18 -26.28
CA VAL A 44 42.88 31.42 -26.73
C VAL A 44 43.24 31.77 -28.18
N ALA A 45 42.25 31.85 -29.08
CA ALA A 45 42.48 32.23 -30.47
C ALA A 45 42.93 33.69 -30.63
N ALA A 46 42.34 34.62 -29.88
CA ALA A 46 42.73 36.02 -29.86
C ALA A 46 44.16 36.23 -29.32
N ARG A 47 44.58 35.40 -28.37
CA ARG A 47 45.97 35.37 -27.88
C ARG A 47 46.93 34.79 -28.93
N ALA A 48 46.58 33.66 -29.55
CA ALA A 48 47.40 33.01 -30.57
C ALA A 48 47.63 33.90 -31.80
N THR A 49 46.66 34.75 -32.13
CA THR A 49 46.74 35.73 -33.23
C THR A 49 47.42 37.05 -32.84
N GLY A 50 47.95 37.16 -31.61
CA GLY A 50 48.67 38.34 -31.13
C GLY A 50 47.79 39.54 -30.77
N ARG A 51 46.45 39.42 -30.85
CA ARG A 51 45.53 40.52 -30.52
C ARG A 51 45.44 40.81 -29.02
N LEU A 52 45.80 39.84 -28.17
CA LEU A 52 45.77 39.92 -26.70
C LEU A 52 47.10 39.43 -26.07
N ALA A 53 48.22 40.05 -26.46
CA ALA A 53 49.56 39.60 -26.04
C ALA A 53 50.05 40.19 -24.69
N GLY A 54 49.51 41.34 -24.26
CA GLY A 54 49.94 42.04 -23.03
C GLY A 54 49.19 41.60 -21.76
N ASP A 55 49.69 42.04 -20.60
CA ASP A 55 48.98 41.85 -19.32
C ASP A 55 47.64 42.62 -19.30
N PRO A 56 46.60 42.11 -18.62
CA PRO A 56 46.52 40.88 -17.82
C PRO A 56 45.99 39.65 -18.61
N TRP A 57 45.96 39.71 -19.94
CA TRP A 57 45.27 38.74 -20.79
C TRP A 57 45.74 37.27 -20.65
N PRO A 58 47.04 36.99 -20.40
CA PRO A 58 47.49 35.63 -20.11
C PRO A 58 46.78 34.99 -18.91
N THR A 59 46.73 35.72 -17.79
CA THR A 59 46.12 35.27 -16.54
C THR A 59 44.61 35.13 -16.71
N VAL A 60 43.95 36.11 -17.35
CA VAL A 60 42.52 36.06 -17.64
C VAL A 60 42.17 34.82 -18.47
N THR A 61 42.93 34.55 -19.54
CA THR A 61 42.68 33.39 -20.41
C THR A 61 42.79 32.07 -19.63
N LEU A 62 43.80 31.94 -18.77
CA LEU A 62 44.00 30.74 -17.95
C LEU A 62 42.84 30.55 -16.95
N VAL A 63 42.42 31.61 -16.28
CA VAL A 63 41.28 31.57 -15.35
C VAL A 63 40.00 31.18 -16.08
N VAL A 64 39.71 31.77 -17.25
CA VAL A 64 38.52 31.41 -18.04
C VAL A 64 38.59 29.94 -18.52
N CYS A 65 39.76 29.45 -18.92
CA CYS A 65 39.93 28.04 -19.28
C CYS A 65 39.67 27.11 -18.09
N ALA A 66 40.18 27.45 -16.90
CA ALA A 66 39.95 26.68 -15.68
C ALA A 66 38.47 26.65 -15.28
N VAL A 67 37.79 27.80 -15.35
CA VAL A 67 36.34 27.91 -15.11
C VAL A 67 35.57 27.09 -16.15
N ALA A 68 35.93 27.18 -17.43
CA ALA A 68 35.29 26.40 -18.49
C ALA A 68 35.44 24.89 -18.26
N ALA A 69 36.65 24.42 -17.92
CA ALA A 69 36.89 23.02 -17.60
C ALA A 69 36.05 22.55 -16.40
N LEU A 70 35.98 23.36 -15.33
CA LEU A 70 35.16 23.05 -14.16
C LEU A 70 33.66 22.97 -14.50
N VAL A 71 33.13 23.92 -15.26
CA VAL A 71 31.72 23.92 -15.70
C VAL A 71 31.43 22.69 -16.56
N LEU A 72 32.31 22.31 -17.48
CA LEU A 72 32.17 21.11 -18.29
C LEU A 72 32.21 19.83 -17.44
N LEU A 73 33.08 19.76 -16.44
CA LEU A 73 33.16 18.62 -15.51
C LEU A 73 31.88 18.47 -14.68
N VAL A 74 31.39 19.57 -14.11
CA VAL A 74 30.14 19.58 -13.31
C VAL A 74 28.94 19.27 -14.20
N GLY A 75 28.85 19.89 -15.38
CA GLY A 75 27.78 19.62 -16.35
C GLY A 75 27.81 18.19 -16.88
N GLY A 76 29.00 17.64 -17.13
CA GLY A 76 29.21 16.25 -17.52
C GLY A 76 28.81 15.26 -16.42
N ALA A 77 29.15 15.56 -15.16
CA ALA A 77 28.72 14.77 -14.01
C ALA A 77 27.19 14.79 -13.85
N PHE A 78 26.56 15.96 -14.03
CA PHE A 78 25.10 16.09 -14.00
C PHE A 78 24.43 15.28 -15.12
N ALA A 79 24.90 15.43 -16.36
CA ALA A 79 24.39 14.68 -17.51
C ALA A 79 24.57 13.17 -17.34
N ALA A 80 25.72 12.73 -16.81
CA ALA A 80 25.98 11.33 -16.49
C ALA A 80 25.00 10.78 -15.45
N VAL A 81 24.59 11.58 -14.46
CA VAL A 81 23.56 11.18 -13.50
C VAL A 81 22.20 11.06 -14.17
N VAL A 82 21.78 12.05 -14.96
CA VAL A 82 20.49 12.00 -15.69
C VAL A 82 20.40 10.76 -16.59
N LEU A 83 21.50 10.36 -17.24
CA LEU A 83 21.55 9.17 -18.10
C LEU A 83 21.66 7.83 -17.34
N ARG A 84 22.07 7.86 -16.07
CA ARG A 84 22.39 6.64 -15.29
C ARG A 84 21.45 6.39 -14.13
N ALA A 85 20.77 7.40 -13.63
CA ALA A 85 19.78 7.27 -12.56
C ALA A 85 18.67 6.34 -13.03
N SER A 86 18.21 5.45 -12.17
CA SER A 86 17.09 4.55 -12.48
C SER A 86 15.79 5.31 -12.29
N PRO A 87 14.98 5.50 -13.34
CA PRO A 87 13.61 5.95 -13.17
C PRO A 87 12.86 4.97 -12.27
N ALA A 88 11.89 5.49 -11.51
CA ALA A 88 10.99 4.62 -10.77
C ALA A 88 10.18 3.77 -11.76
N VAL A 89 10.01 2.49 -11.44
CA VAL A 89 9.14 1.56 -12.17
C VAL A 89 8.19 0.98 -11.16
N THR A 90 6.91 0.95 -11.53
CA THR A 90 5.87 0.33 -10.70
C THR A 90 6.18 -1.15 -10.53
N PRO A 91 6.21 -1.68 -9.30
CA PRO A 91 6.27 -3.12 -9.06
C PRO A 91 5.11 -3.83 -9.76
N THR A 92 5.39 -4.90 -10.50
CA THR A 92 4.40 -5.67 -11.27
C THR A 92 4.72 -7.16 -11.23
N VAL A 93 3.71 -8.01 -11.45
CA VAL A 93 3.90 -9.44 -11.72
C VAL A 93 4.16 -9.63 -13.22
N PRO A 94 5.37 -10.05 -13.65
CA PRO A 94 5.64 -10.28 -15.07
C PRO A 94 4.82 -11.48 -15.58
N LEU A 95 4.20 -11.34 -16.75
CA LEU A 95 3.37 -12.40 -17.34
C LEU A 95 4.08 -12.97 -18.56
N SER A 96 4.59 -14.21 -18.45
CA SER A 96 5.26 -14.88 -19.57
C SER A 96 4.27 -15.24 -20.69
N GLU A 97 4.74 -15.32 -21.93
CA GLU A 97 3.91 -15.76 -23.06
C GLU A 97 3.39 -17.19 -22.88
N ALA A 98 4.17 -18.06 -22.24
CA ALA A 98 3.75 -19.42 -21.92
C ALA A 98 2.59 -19.47 -20.91
N ALA A 99 2.50 -18.48 -20.01
CA ALA A 99 1.45 -18.42 -19.00
C ALA A 99 0.14 -17.79 -19.52
N ALA A 100 0.18 -17.08 -20.65
CA ALA A 100 -0.98 -16.36 -21.19
C ALA A 100 -0.98 -16.25 -22.73
N PRO A 101 -0.87 -17.37 -23.47
CA PRO A 101 -0.69 -17.33 -24.93
C PRO A 101 -1.87 -16.65 -25.63
N ASP A 102 -3.08 -16.85 -25.13
CA ASP A 102 -4.30 -16.24 -25.66
C ASP A 102 -4.34 -14.72 -25.48
N LEU A 103 -3.88 -14.23 -24.34
CA LEU A 103 -3.79 -12.80 -24.08
C LEU A 103 -2.74 -12.13 -24.98
N TYR A 104 -1.56 -12.77 -25.13
CA TYR A 104 -0.52 -12.28 -26.03
C TYR A 104 -1.01 -12.22 -27.48
N ARG A 105 -1.77 -13.21 -27.94
CA ARG A 105 -2.39 -13.20 -29.28
C ARG A 105 -3.41 -12.07 -29.42
N LEU A 106 -4.29 -11.88 -28.44
CA LEU A 106 -5.27 -10.80 -28.44
C LEU A 106 -4.59 -9.43 -28.54
N VAL A 107 -3.50 -9.21 -27.80
CA VAL A 107 -2.74 -7.96 -27.80
C VAL A 107 -2.02 -7.74 -29.14
N ARG A 108 -1.46 -8.79 -29.75
CA ARG A 108 -0.87 -8.73 -31.09
C ARG A 108 -1.91 -8.42 -32.16
N ASP A 109 -3.06 -9.09 -32.12
CA ASP A 109 -4.18 -8.80 -33.03
C ASP A 109 -4.67 -7.35 -32.90
N LEU A 110 -4.68 -6.79 -31.69
CA LEU A 110 -4.97 -5.38 -31.47
C LEU A 110 -3.92 -4.48 -32.13
N ALA A 111 -2.64 -4.75 -31.90
CA ALA A 111 -1.54 -3.99 -32.47
C ALA A 111 -1.58 -4.01 -34.01
N ASP A 112 -1.79 -5.18 -34.61
CA ASP A 112 -1.90 -5.39 -36.06
C ASP A 112 -3.08 -4.62 -36.65
N ARG A 113 -4.25 -4.65 -36.02
CA ARG A 113 -5.44 -3.90 -36.48
C ARG A 113 -5.25 -2.40 -36.49
N MET A 114 -4.40 -1.90 -35.59
CA MET A 114 -4.13 -0.47 -35.42
C MET A 114 -2.85 0.00 -36.13
N ASP A 115 -2.14 -0.92 -36.80
CA ASP A 115 -0.85 -0.68 -37.46
C ASP A 115 0.17 -0.02 -36.51
N VAL A 116 0.35 -0.64 -35.33
CA VAL A 116 1.32 -0.20 -34.33
C VAL A 116 2.23 -1.35 -33.90
N PRO A 117 3.46 -1.07 -33.41
CA PRO A 117 4.33 -2.12 -32.88
C PRO A 117 3.67 -2.84 -31.70
N PRO A 118 3.70 -4.19 -31.63
CA PRO A 118 3.18 -4.90 -30.47
C PRO A 118 4.00 -4.55 -29.21
N PRO A 119 3.38 -4.48 -28.02
CA PRO A 119 4.09 -4.38 -26.75
C PRO A 119 5.15 -5.48 -26.60
N SER A 120 6.29 -5.16 -25.96
CA SER A 120 7.41 -6.12 -25.83
C SER A 120 7.15 -7.23 -24.82
N ALA A 121 6.33 -6.96 -23.81
CA ALA A 121 5.91 -7.91 -22.78
C ALA A 121 4.59 -7.45 -22.16
N ILE A 122 3.97 -8.34 -21.38
CA ILE A 122 2.79 -8.06 -20.56
C ILE A 122 3.17 -8.23 -19.08
N ALA A 123 2.69 -7.34 -18.23
CA ALA A 123 2.81 -7.45 -16.77
C ALA A 123 1.50 -7.07 -16.09
N LEU A 124 1.26 -7.59 -14.88
CA LEU A 124 0.06 -7.32 -14.09
C LEU A 124 0.37 -6.46 -12.89
N THR A 125 -0.59 -5.63 -12.52
CA THR A 125 -0.57 -4.79 -11.31
C THR A 125 -1.87 -5.00 -10.52
N PRO A 126 -1.83 -5.01 -9.18
CA PRO A 126 -3.03 -5.08 -8.35
C PRO A 126 -3.75 -3.72 -8.28
N ASP A 127 -4.13 -3.18 -9.44
CA ASP A 127 -4.78 -1.88 -9.58
C ASP A 127 -5.83 -1.93 -10.68
N CYS A 128 -6.82 -1.04 -10.65
CA CYS A 128 -7.89 -0.94 -11.65
C CYS A 128 -7.50 0.02 -12.78
N ASP A 129 -6.28 -0.11 -13.32
CA ASP A 129 -5.74 0.74 -14.38
C ASP A 129 -4.87 -0.05 -15.37
N SER A 130 -4.64 0.48 -16.57
CA SER A 130 -3.75 -0.13 -17.56
C SER A 130 -2.98 0.92 -18.33
N TRP A 131 -1.68 0.71 -18.53
CA TRP A 131 -0.79 1.66 -19.17
C TRP A 131 0.39 1.00 -19.88
N LEU A 132 1.18 1.81 -20.58
CA LEU A 132 2.43 1.40 -21.20
C LEU A 132 3.62 1.85 -20.33
N GLU A 133 4.43 0.89 -19.89
CA GLU A 133 5.62 1.16 -19.08
C GLU A 133 6.90 1.01 -19.91
N ASP A 134 7.71 2.06 -19.96
CA ASP A 134 9.00 2.01 -20.65
C ASP A 134 10.08 1.41 -19.75
N ARG A 135 10.50 0.19 -20.09
CA ARG A 135 11.57 -0.56 -19.39
C ARG A 135 12.91 -0.52 -20.11
N THR A 136 13.03 0.24 -21.20
CA THR A 136 14.25 0.28 -22.04
C THR A 136 15.40 1.10 -21.44
N HIS A 137 15.13 1.85 -20.36
CA HIS A 137 16.12 2.73 -19.73
C HIS A 137 17.38 1.95 -19.30
N ALA A 138 18.56 2.48 -19.64
CA ALA A 138 19.84 1.78 -19.48
C ALA A 138 20.17 1.37 -18.03
N ALA A 139 19.57 2.05 -17.04
CA ALA A 139 19.71 1.73 -15.63
C ALA A 139 19.02 0.41 -15.25
N HIS A 140 17.87 0.08 -15.87
CA HIS A 140 17.15 -1.19 -15.64
C HIS A 140 17.93 -2.38 -16.17
N ARG A 141 18.51 -2.27 -17.37
CA ARG A 141 19.42 -3.29 -17.92
C ARG A 141 20.58 -3.61 -16.97
N ARG A 142 21.21 -2.58 -16.39
CA ARG A 142 22.32 -2.75 -15.43
C ARG A 142 21.86 -3.37 -14.11
N GLY A 143 20.64 -3.08 -13.67
CA GLY A 143 20.04 -3.69 -12.48
C GLY A 143 19.75 -5.18 -12.69
N ALA A 144 19.09 -5.51 -13.80
CA ALA A 144 18.77 -6.90 -14.18
C ALA A 144 20.04 -7.76 -14.31
N ALA A 145 21.08 -7.27 -15.00
CA ALA A 145 22.36 -7.97 -15.13
C ALA A 145 23.10 -8.17 -13.80
N ARG A 146 22.88 -7.31 -12.80
CA ARG A 146 23.45 -7.48 -11.45
C ARG A 146 22.70 -8.53 -10.61
N MET A 147 21.37 -8.61 -10.75
CA MET A 147 20.53 -9.53 -10.00
C MET A 147 20.58 -10.95 -10.57
N ALA A 148 20.57 -11.08 -11.89
CA ALA A 148 20.48 -12.37 -12.57
C ALA A 148 21.86 -13.00 -12.88
N GLY A 149 22.96 -12.32 -12.53
CA GLY A 149 24.34 -12.77 -12.78
C GLY A 149 24.81 -12.52 -14.22
N PRO A 150 26.12 -12.70 -14.52
CA PRO A 150 26.74 -12.35 -15.81
C PRO A 150 26.28 -13.21 -17.01
N THR A 151 25.50 -14.28 -16.78
CA THR A 151 25.03 -15.23 -17.79
C THR A 151 23.56 -15.10 -18.14
N ALA A 152 22.81 -14.24 -17.45
CA ALA A 152 21.39 -14.04 -17.73
C ALA A 152 21.20 -13.08 -18.92
N GLU A 153 20.49 -13.54 -19.95
CA GLU A 153 20.17 -12.69 -21.07
C GLU A 153 19.15 -11.61 -20.66
N PRO A 154 19.35 -10.36 -21.10
CA PRO A 154 18.37 -9.29 -20.87
C PRO A 154 17.03 -9.68 -21.53
N GLY A 155 15.94 -9.57 -20.77
CA GLY A 155 14.58 -9.80 -21.30
C GLY A 155 14.27 -8.90 -22.50
N PRO A 156 13.40 -9.34 -23.42
CA PRO A 156 13.08 -8.62 -24.67
C PRO A 156 12.61 -7.18 -24.42
N GLU A 157 11.97 -6.91 -23.29
CA GLU A 157 11.49 -5.60 -22.86
C GLU A 157 12.60 -4.60 -22.49
N SER A 158 13.82 -5.08 -22.25
CA SER A 158 14.96 -4.26 -21.85
C SER A 158 15.88 -3.88 -23.02
N VAL A 159 15.62 -4.44 -24.20
CA VAL A 159 16.37 -4.20 -25.44
C VAL A 159 16.21 -2.74 -25.87
N PRO A 160 17.29 -2.04 -26.28
CA PRO A 160 17.20 -0.68 -26.81
C PRO A 160 16.22 -0.61 -27.98
N GLY A 161 15.23 0.29 -27.90
CA GLY A 161 14.22 0.47 -28.94
C GLY A 161 13.08 -0.56 -28.91
N ALA A 162 13.02 -1.42 -27.89
CA ALA A 162 11.84 -2.26 -27.67
C ALA A 162 10.59 -1.40 -27.42
N ALA A 163 9.44 -1.90 -27.86
CA ALA A 163 8.15 -1.31 -27.49
C ALA A 163 7.97 -1.34 -25.96
N PRO A 164 7.22 -0.40 -25.36
CA PRO A 164 6.94 -0.43 -23.94
C PRO A 164 6.18 -1.70 -23.52
N VAL A 165 6.30 -2.07 -22.25
CA VAL A 165 5.58 -3.19 -21.63
C VAL A 165 4.13 -2.77 -21.40
N LEU A 166 3.18 -3.62 -21.76
CA LEU A 166 1.78 -3.42 -21.43
C LEU A 166 1.53 -3.86 -19.98
N VAL A 167 1.22 -2.91 -19.10
CA VAL A 167 0.81 -3.19 -17.73
C VAL A 167 -0.72 -3.20 -17.67
N ILE A 168 -1.28 -4.31 -17.19
CA ILE A 168 -2.72 -4.53 -17.09
C ILE A 168 -3.11 -4.66 -15.62
N GLY A 169 -4.17 -3.97 -15.23
CA GLY A 169 -4.80 -4.14 -13.93
C GLY A 169 -5.37 -5.53 -13.79
N SER A 170 -4.90 -6.31 -12.82
CA SER A 170 -5.37 -7.68 -12.60
C SER A 170 -6.89 -7.77 -12.38
N PRO A 171 -7.58 -6.83 -11.69
CA PRO A 171 -9.03 -6.91 -11.52
C PRO A 171 -9.79 -6.90 -12.85
N PHE A 172 -9.22 -6.29 -13.91
CA PHE A 172 -9.82 -6.30 -15.24
C PHE A 172 -9.86 -7.70 -15.86
N LEU A 173 -8.86 -8.54 -15.61
CA LEU A 173 -8.86 -9.91 -16.12
C LEU A 173 -9.97 -10.75 -15.47
N TRP A 174 -10.23 -10.58 -14.18
CA TRP A 174 -11.27 -11.34 -13.49
C TRP A 174 -12.68 -10.78 -13.72
N TRP A 175 -12.85 -9.46 -13.80
CA TRP A 175 -14.17 -8.85 -13.91
C TRP A 175 -14.69 -8.73 -15.35
N MET A 176 -13.81 -8.41 -16.29
CA MET A 176 -14.21 -8.07 -17.66
C MET A 176 -14.37 -9.31 -18.54
N ARG A 177 -15.26 -9.22 -19.51
CA ARG A 177 -15.34 -10.19 -20.61
C ARG A 177 -14.22 -9.92 -21.61
N VAL A 178 -13.82 -10.94 -22.37
CA VAL A 178 -12.73 -10.83 -23.36
C VAL A 178 -12.94 -9.64 -24.32
N ALA A 179 -14.17 -9.40 -24.77
CA ALA A 179 -14.50 -8.31 -25.67
C ALA A 179 -14.38 -6.92 -25.00
N GLU A 180 -14.76 -6.81 -23.73
CA GLU A 180 -14.66 -5.58 -22.94
C GLU A 180 -13.20 -5.25 -22.62
N LEU A 181 -12.42 -6.25 -22.17
CA LEU A 181 -10.98 -6.10 -21.95
C LEU A 181 -10.30 -5.60 -23.22
N ARG A 182 -10.58 -6.23 -24.36
CA ARG A 182 -10.04 -5.84 -25.66
C ARG A 182 -10.38 -4.39 -26.02
N ALA A 183 -11.60 -3.94 -25.72
CA ALA A 183 -12.02 -2.56 -25.95
C ALA A 183 -11.30 -1.56 -25.02
N VAL A 184 -11.01 -1.93 -23.77
CA VAL A 184 -10.24 -1.11 -22.81
C VAL A 184 -8.76 -1.05 -23.18
N LEU A 185 -8.17 -2.18 -23.62
CA LEU A 185 -6.76 -2.25 -23.98
C LEU A 185 -6.45 -1.59 -25.33
N ALA A 186 -7.41 -1.48 -26.24
CA ALA A 186 -7.21 -0.89 -27.57
C ALA A 186 -6.52 0.51 -27.53
N PRO A 187 -7.03 1.53 -26.80
CA PRO A 187 -6.34 2.83 -26.71
C PRO A 187 -4.96 2.74 -26.04
N VAL A 188 -4.75 1.81 -25.10
CA VAL A 188 -3.44 1.63 -24.44
C VAL A 188 -2.42 1.04 -25.43
N VAL A 189 -2.79 -0.04 -26.12
CA VAL A 189 -1.95 -0.69 -27.15
C VAL A 189 -1.69 0.26 -28.31
N ALA A 190 -2.66 1.07 -28.74
CA ALA A 190 -2.45 2.13 -29.75
C ALA A 190 -1.35 3.13 -29.36
N GLY A 191 -1.11 3.33 -28.06
CA GLY A 191 -0.06 4.19 -27.52
C GLY A 191 1.37 3.71 -27.81
N THR A 192 1.57 2.46 -28.24
CA THR A 192 2.88 1.94 -28.67
C THR A 192 3.39 2.64 -29.91
N GLY A 193 2.51 3.05 -30.83
CA GLY A 193 2.85 3.80 -32.04
C GLY A 193 3.56 5.12 -31.74
N PRO A 194 2.93 6.06 -31.00
CA PRO A 194 3.60 7.28 -30.56
C PRO A 194 4.84 7.03 -29.69
N SER A 195 4.86 5.94 -28.90
CA SER A 195 6.01 5.57 -28.08
C SER A 195 7.22 5.11 -28.91
N ALA A 196 7.00 4.60 -30.12
CA ALA A 196 8.06 4.25 -31.07
C ALA A 196 8.66 5.49 -31.78
N HIS A 197 8.03 6.67 -31.67
CA HIS A 197 8.55 7.88 -32.31
C HIS A 197 9.80 8.38 -31.57
N PRO A 198 10.96 8.53 -32.24
CA PRO A 198 12.24 8.83 -31.58
C PRO A 198 12.21 10.14 -30.79
N ASP A 199 11.62 11.20 -31.35
CA ASP A 199 11.51 12.49 -30.64
C ASP A 199 10.71 12.39 -29.33
N ILE A 200 9.64 11.57 -29.29
CA ILE A 200 8.78 11.39 -28.11
C ILE A 200 9.49 10.51 -27.08
N ALA A 201 10.11 9.42 -27.53
CA ALA A 201 10.92 8.54 -26.68
C ALA A 201 12.08 9.29 -26.02
N ASP A 202 12.82 10.10 -26.78
CA ASP A 202 13.91 10.94 -26.27
C ASP A 202 13.42 11.98 -25.25
N ALA A 203 12.27 12.61 -25.52
CA ALA A 203 11.69 13.59 -24.62
C ALA A 203 11.26 12.95 -23.29
N ARG A 204 10.57 11.79 -23.34
CA ARG A 204 10.19 11.00 -22.15
C ARG A 204 11.41 10.53 -21.38
N GLY A 205 12.43 9.99 -22.07
CA GLY A 205 13.68 9.55 -21.46
C GLY A 205 14.40 10.69 -20.74
N PHE A 206 14.43 11.88 -21.33
CA PHE A 206 14.99 13.08 -20.69
C PHE A 206 14.21 13.48 -19.42
N VAL A 207 12.88 13.54 -19.49
CA VAL A 207 12.03 13.88 -18.33
C VAL A 207 12.17 12.85 -17.21
N ARG A 208 12.08 11.55 -17.53
CA ARG A 208 12.26 10.45 -16.57
C ARG A 208 13.66 10.46 -15.94
N GLY A 209 14.69 10.75 -16.74
CA GLY A 209 16.07 10.86 -16.25
C GLY A 209 16.29 12.06 -15.32
N LEU A 210 15.64 13.20 -15.59
CA LEU A 210 15.65 14.35 -14.69
C LEU A 210 14.93 14.04 -13.37
N ASP A 211 13.79 13.37 -13.42
CA ASP A 211 13.05 12.94 -12.23
C ASP A 211 13.88 11.98 -11.36
N ALA A 212 14.47 10.97 -11.99
CA ALA A 212 15.41 10.06 -11.34
C ALA A 212 16.63 10.78 -10.73
N ALA A 213 17.12 11.85 -11.39
CA ALA A 213 18.21 12.66 -10.86
C ALA A 213 17.81 13.47 -9.62
N VAL A 214 16.54 13.86 -9.48
CA VAL A 214 16.02 14.48 -8.24
C VAL A 214 16.09 13.50 -7.07
N ASP A 215 15.70 12.24 -7.28
CA ASP A 215 15.85 11.19 -6.25
C ASP A 215 17.31 10.98 -5.86
N VAL A 216 18.23 10.90 -6.84
CA VAL A 216 19.67 10.81 -6.56
C VAL A 216 20.17 12.00 -5.72
N GLY A 217 19.61 13.20 -5.95
CA GLY A 217 19.93 14.39 -5.19
C GLY A 217 19.50 14.37 -3.72
N SER A 218 18.65 13.43 -3.30
CA SER A 218 18.31 13.22 -1.88
C SER A 218 19.45 12.52 -1.09
N ARG A 219 20.41 11.92 -1.80
CA ARG A 219 21.51 11.15 -1.20
C ARG A 219 22.61 12.07 -0.67
N ARG A 220 23.24 11.66 0.45
CA ARG A 220 24.32 12.41 1.10
C ARG A 220 25.47 12.69 0.11
N GLY A 221 25.83 13.96 -0.03
CA GLY A 221 26.91 14.40 -0.94
C GLY A 221 26.48 14.69 -2.39
N LEU A 222 25.23 14.41 -2.77
CA LEU A 222 24.71 14.62 -4.14
C LEU A 222 23.62 15.70 -4.23
N GLY A 223 23.42 16.47 -3.15
CA GLY A 223 22.38 17.50 -3.05
C GLY A 223 22.43 18.60 -4.13
N TRP A 224 23.59 18.82 -4.76
CA TRP A 224 23.76 19.80 -5.83
C TRP A 224 23.04 19.43 -7.13
N ILE A 225 22.65 18.16 -7.31
CA ILE A 225 21.98 17.64 -8.51
C ILE A 225 20.50 18.03 -8.55
N ALA A 226 19.83 18.06 -7.39
CA ALA A 226 18.39 18.28 -7.31
C ALA A 226 17.94 19.67 -7.82
N PRO A 227 18.60 20.80 -7.49
CA PRO A 227 18.20 22.11 -7.97
C PRO A 227 18.15 22.25 -9.52
N PRO A 228 19.22 21.93 -10.28
CA PRO A 228 19.17 22.02 -11.74
C PRO A 228 18.17 21.03 -12.35
N ALA A 229 18.05 19.81 -11.82
CA ALA A 229 17.04 18.85 -12.28
C ALA A 229 15.61 19.38 -12.10
N ARG A 230 15.28 19.92 -10.91
CA ARG A 230 13.97 20.55 -10.62
C ARG A 230 13.70 21.77 -11.50
N LEU A 231 14.71 22.58 -11.80
CA LEU A 231 14.57 23.71 -12.71
C LEU A 231 14.20 23.24 -14.13
N LEU A 232 14.94 22.28 -14.67
CA LEU A 232 14.66 21.73 -16.00
C LEU A 232 13.29 21.05 -16.08
N LEU A 233 12.88 20.32 -15.03
CA LEU A 233 11.53 19.74 -14.93
C LEU A 233 10.45 20.82 -14.93
N ARG A 234 10.64 21.92 -14.19
CA ARG A 234 9.70 23.05 -14.20
C ARG A 234 9.57 23.68 -15.59
N LEU A 235 10.68 23.82 -16.32
CA LEU A 235 10.69 24.35 -17.68
C LEU A 235 10.02 23.40 -18.69
N CYS A 236 10.14 22.08 -18.48
CA CYS A 236 9.54 21.08 -19.37
C CYS A 236 8.07 20.78 -19.06
N ARG A 237 7.58 21.11 -17.86
CA ARG A 237 6.29 20.64 -17.31
C ARG A 237 5.11 20.79 -18.28
N THR A 238 4.90 21.99 -18.81
CA THR A 238 3.74 22.28 -19.68
C THR A 238 3.84 21.52 -20.98
N ASP A 239 5.00 21.56 -21.64
CA ASP A 239 5.19 20.87 -22.92
C ASP A 239 5.16 19.35 -22.76
N ALA A 240 5.69 18.81 -21.66
CA ALA A 240 5.57 17.39 -21.35
C ALA A 240 4.10 16.97 -21.13
N ALA A 241 3.31 17.76 -20.39
CA ALA A 241 1.90 17.47 -20.17
C ALA A 241 1.07 17.57 -21.47
N GLU A 242 1.34 18.56 -22.32
CA GLU A 242 0.71 18.69 -23.64
C GLU A 242 1.14 17.56 -24.59
N MET A 243 2.40 17.13 -24.53
CA MET A 243 2.92 15.99 -25.30
C MET A 243 2.16 14.71 -24.91
N GLU A 244 2.05 14.39 -23.63
CA GLU A 244 1.34 13.18 -23.17
C GLU A 244 -0.16 13.23 -23.51
N ARG A 245 -0.81 14.41 -23.40
CA ARG A 245 -2.19 14.58 -23.85
C ARG A 245 -2.35 14.37 -25.36
N GLY A 246 -1.42 14.88 -26.17
CA GLY A 246 -1.40 14.64 -27.61
C GLY A 246 -1.19 13.17 -27.97
N VAL A 247 -0.32 12.46 -27.25
CA VAL A 247 -0.12 11.02 -27.41
C VAL A 247 -1.40 10.26 -27.06
N ALA A 248 -2.04 10.57 -25.93
CA ALA A 248 -3.28 9.94 -25.52
C ALA A 248 -4.42 10.18 -26.52
N ALA A 249 -4.55 11.41 -27.03
CA ALA A 249 -5.53 11.76 -28.07
C ALA A 249 -5.29 10.95 -29.36
N ALA A 250 -4.04 10.90 -29.85
CA ALA A 250 -3.68 10.15 -31.04
C ALA A 250 -3.90 8.63 -30.88
N ALA A 251 -3.63 8.09 -29.68
CA ALA A 251 -3.87 6.69 -29.36
C ALA A 251 -5.38 6.39 -29.31
N SER A 252 -6.18 7.27 -28.70
CA SER A 252 -7.63 7.14 -28.64
C SER A 252 -8.30 7.23 -30.01
N GLU A 253 -7.87 8.17 -30.85
CA GLU A 253 -8.32 8.33 -32.24
C GLU A 253 -8.04 7.08 -33.07
N ARG A 254 -6.80 6.57 -33.02
CA ARG A 254 -6.41 5.32 -33.70
C ARG A 254 -7.23 4.13 -33.22
N ALA A 255 -7.51 4.06 -31.91
CA ALA A 255 -8.33 3.01 -31.36
C ALA A 255 -9.80 3.09 -31.77
N GLN A 256 -10.33 4.21 -32.30
CA GLN A 256 -11.76 4.33 -32.65
C GLN A 256 -12.25 3.25 -33.62
N GLY A 257 -11.38 2.75 -34.51
CA GLY A 257 -11.69 1.64 -35.41
C GLY A 257 -11.89 0.28 -34.72
N VAL A 258 -11.53 0.17 -33.44
CA VAL A 258 -11.64 -1.05 -32.64
C VAL A 258 -12.73 -0.88 -31.58
N ASP A 259 -13.88 -1.47 -31.87
CA ASP A 259 -14.96 -1.75 -30.90
C ASP A 259 -15.39 -0.55 -30.06
N TYR A 260 -15.52 0.60 -30.72
CA TYR A 260 -15.89 1.86 -30.08
C TYR A 260 -17.20 1.75 -29.27
N GLY A 261 -18.20 1.02 -29.77
CA GLY A 261 -19.46 0.78 -29.04
C GLY A 261 -19.27 -0.02 -27.74
N LEU A 262 -18.43 -1.05 -27.76
CA LEU A 262 -18.11 -1.83 -26.56
C LEU A 262 -17.24 -1.06 -25.57
N ARG A 263 -16.49 -0.06 -26.03
CA ARG A 263 -15.66 0.77 -25.15
C ARG A 263 -16.49 1.53 -24.13
N ILE A 264 -17.64 2.07 -24.52
CA ILE A 264 -18.51 2.81 -23.60
C ILE A 264 -18.97 1.90 -22.45
N VAL A 265 -19.47 0.71 -22.79
CA VAL A 265 -19.87 -0.32 -21.82
C VAL A 265 -18.69 -0.72 -20.94
N ALA A 266 -17.52 -0.92 -21.54
CA ALA A 266 -16.33 -1.34 -20.82
C ALA A 266 -15.83 -0.27 -19.82
N GLN A 267 -15.99 1.03 -20.12
CA GLN A 267 -15.65 2.12 -19.20
C GLN A 267 -16.57 2.14 -17.96
N GLU A 268 -17.85 1.82 -18.11
CA GLU A 268 -18.75 1.64 -16.96
C GLU A 268 -18.28 0.48 -16.07
N GLN A 269 -17.78 -0.60 -16.69
CA GLN A 269 -17.23 -1.74 -15.95
C GLN A 269 -15.92 -1.40 -15.22
N VAL A 270 -15.11 -0.47 -15.72
CA VAL A 270 -13.93 0.04 -15.01
C VAL A 270 -14.34 0.76 -13.72
N GLY A 271 -15.35 1.64 -13.79
CA GLY A 271 -15.86 2.33 -12.61
C GLY A 271 -16.40 1.38 -11.53
N LEU A 272 -17.12 0.33 -11.95
CA LEU A 272 -17.57 -0.72 -11.05
C LEU A 272 -16.39 -1.50 -10.45
N ALA A 273 -15.43 -1.92 -11.27
CA ALA A 273 -14.24 -2.63 -10.81
C ALA A 273 -13.50 -1.83 -9.73
N TYR A 274 -13.34 -0.52 -9.91
CA TYR A 274 -12.71 0.35 -8.92
C TYR A 274 -13.47 0.37 -7.58
N ALA A 275 -14.79 0.52 -7.63
CA ALA A 275 -15.62 0.53 -6.42
C ALA A 275 -15.61 -0.82 -5.69
N GLY A 276 -15.62 -1.93 -6.42
CA GLY A 276 -15.51 -3.27 -5.84
C GLY A 276 -14.13 -3.55 -5.25
N TRP A 277 -13.07 -3.15 -5.96
CA TRP A 277 -11.69 -3.30 -5.52
C TRP A 277 -11.41 -2.54 -4.22
N ASP A 278 -11.78 -1.26 -4.15
CA ASP A 278 -11.58 -0.44 -2.95
C ASP A 278 -12.31 -1.03 -1.72
N ARG A 279 -13.55 -1.47 -1.89
CA ARG A 279 -14.30 -2.14 -0.82
C ARG A 279 -13.65 -3.46 -0.40
N LEU A 280 -13.21 -4.26 -1.36
CA LEU A 280 -12.52 -5.52 -1.08
C LEU A 280 -11.22 -5.27 -0.29
N LEU A 281 -10.40 -4.31 -0.72
CA LEU A 281 -9.16 -3.95 -0.02
C LEU A 281 -9.44 -3.48 1.41
N THR A 282 -10.40 -2.58 1.59
CA THR A 282 -10.66 -1.93 2.88
C THR A 282 -11.46 -2.79 3.86
N ARG A 283 -12.41 -3.60 3.37
CA ARG A 283 -13.35 -4.39 4.21
C ARG A 283 -12.94 -5.84 4.38
N VAL A 284 -12.16 -6.40 3.45
CA VAL A 284 -11.84 -7.84 3.42
C VAL A 284 -10.33 -8.08 3.47
N ALA A 285 -9.53 -7.47 2.60
CA ALA A 285 -8.09 -7.75 2.57
C ALA A 285 -7.37 -7.18 3.80
N LEU A 286 -7.66 -5.92 4.17
CA LEU A 286 -7.00 -5.24 5.29
C LEU A 286 -7.13 -5.96 6.65
N PRO A 287 -8.31 -6.49 7.05
CA PRO A 287 -8.40 -7.34 8.23
C PRO A 287 -7.43 -8.53 8.21
N ALA A 288 -7.37 -9.28 7.10
CA ALA A 288 -6.47 -10.42 6.98
C ALA A 288 -5.00 -9.99 7.10
N TRP A 289 -4.62 -8.93 6.39
CA TRP A 289 -3.24 -8.42 6.39
C TRP A 289 -2.76 -8.03 7.79
N ARG A 290 -3.59 -7.35 8.58
CA ARG A 290 -3.27 -6.99 9.96
C ARG A 290 -3.03 -8.21 10.88
N MET A 291 -3.50 -9.39 10.50
CA MET A 291 -3.33 -10.64 11.24
C MET A 291 -2.21 -11.54 10.70
N GLY A 292 -1.36 -11.03 9.80
CA GLY A 292 -0.30 -11.84 9.19
C GLY A 292 -0.83 -12.85 8.18
N ARG A 293 -2.00 -12.58 7.59
CA ARG A 293 -2.67 -13.43 6.60
C ARG A 293 -2.92 -12.63 5.33
N TRP A 294 -3.05 -13.30 4.19
CA TRP A 294 -3.41 -12.62 2.95
C TRP A 294 -4.32 -13.51 2.09
N PRO A 295 -5.40 -12.99 1.50
CA PRO A 295 -6.29 -13.81 0.67
C PRO A 295 -5.55 -14.32 -0.57
N ALA A 296 -5.50 -15.63 -0.80
CA ALA A 296 -4.73 -16.19 -1.92
C ALA A 296 -5.31 -15.82 -3.30
N HIS A 297 -6.63 -15.58 -3.38
CA HIS A 297 -7.34 -15.32 -4.63
C HIS A 297 -8.10 -14.00 -4.58
N LEU A 298 -7.35 -12.90 -4.43
CA LEU A 298 -7.89 -11.56 -4.22
C LEU A 298 -8.71 -11.09 -5.42
N ASP A 299 -8.23 -11.28 -6.65
CA ASP A 299 -8.95 -10.89 -7.87
C ASP A 299 -10.25 -11.71 -8.04
N ALA A 300 -10.24 -13.00 -7.67
CA ALA A 300 -11.49 -13.79 -7.61
C ALA A 300 -12.50 -13.24 -6.58
N GLY A 301 -12.00 -12.65 -5.49
CA GLY A 301 -12.82 -11.94 -4.51
C GLY A 301 -13.55 -10.72 -5.09
N VAL A 302 -12.94 -10.02 -6.06
CA VAL A 302 -13.55 -8.87 -6.75
C VAL A 302 -14.81 -9.28 -7.48
N VAL A 303 -14.77 -10.42 -8.19
CA VAL A 303 -15.94 -10.94 -8.92
C VAL A 303 -17.08 -11.21 -7.96
N SER A 304 -16.78 -11.80 -6.80
CA SER A 304 -17.77 -12.09 -5.76
C SER A 304 -18.36 -10.80 -5.17
N ALA A 305 -17.52 -9.80 -4.89
CA ALA A 305 -17.95 -8.49 -4.41
C ALA A 305 -18.86 -7.76 -5.41
N LEU A 306 -18.48 -7.73 -6.68
CA LEU A 306 -19.26 -7.04 -7.71
C LEU A 306 -20.56 -7.78 -8.06
N THR A 307 -20.58 -9.10 -7.95
CA THR A 307 -21.80 -9.90 -8.09
C THR A 307 -22.78 -9.64 -6.94
N GLU A 308 -22.26 -9.49 -5.71
CA GLU A 308 -23.06 -9.08 -4.55
C GLU A 308 -23.58 -7.64 -4.71
N LEU A 309 -22.72 -6.71 -5.17
CA LEU A 309 -23.11 -5.31 -5.43
C LEU A 309 -24.22 -5.22 -6.48
N SER A 310 -24.07 -5.92 -7.60
CA SER A 310 -25.10 -5.95 -8.65
C SER A 310 -26.43 -6.51 -8.13
N ARG A 311 -26.41 -7.55 -7.28
CA ARG A 311 -27.62 -8.09 -6.66
C ARG A 311 -28.32 -7.09 -5.74
N ARG A 312 -27.58 -6.32 -4.95
CA ARG A 312 -28.16 -5.32 -4.03
C ARG A 312 -28.70 -4.09 -4.72
N ASP A 313 -27.91 -3.56 -5.64
CA ASP A 313 -28.21 -2.30 -6.32
C ASP A 313 -29.06 -2.49 -7.59
N ARG A 314 -29.42 -3.74 -7.91
CA ARG A 314 -30.13 -4.13 -9.15
C ARG A 314 -29.47 -3.51 -10.39
N LEU A 315 -28.14 -3.55 -10.44
CA LEU A 315 -27.37 -2.94 -11.52
C LEU A 315 -27.69 -3.65 -12.85
N ALA A 316 -28.42 -2.92 -13.70
CA ALA A 316 -28.71 -3.13 -15.12
C ALA A 316 -29.44 -4.43 -15.57
N GLU A 317 -30.32 -4.27 -16.56
CA GLU A 317 -30.85 -5.36 -17.38
C GLU A 317 -29.69 -6.06 -18.12
N GLY A 318 -29.64 -7.41 -18.13
CA GLY A 318 -28.63 -8.19 -18.86
C GLY A 318 -27.36 -8.59 -18.08
N PHE A 319 -27.30 -8.35 -16.77
CA PHE A 319 -26.17 -8.75 -15.92
C PHE A 319 -25.90 -10.27 -15.94
N THR A 320 -26.95 -11.08 -15.81
CA THR A 320 -26.85 -12.55 -15.82
C THR A 320 -26.38 -13.11 -17.16
N SER A 321 -26.82 -12.52 -18.27
CA SER A 321 -26.33 -12.88 -19.61
C SER A 321 -24.85 -12.53 -19.79
N ARG A 322 -24.40 -11.37 -19.30
CA ARG A 322 -22.98 -10.96 -19.34
C ARG A 322 -22.08 -11.91 -18.56
N LEU A 323 -22.50 -12.32 -17.35
CA LEU A 323 -21.71 -13.25 -16.53
C LEU A 323 -21.49 -14.62 -17.20
N GLY A 324 -22.36 -15.02 -18.13
CA GLY A 324 -22.21 -16.25 -18.91
C GLY A 324 -21.20 -16.16 -20.06
N GLU A 325 -20.73 -14.96 -20.42
CA GLU A 325 -19.68 -14.79 -21.43
C GLU A 325 -18.30 -15.10 -20.85
N ARG A 326 -17.37 -15.53 -21.72
CA ARG A 326 -15.98 -15.89 -21.36
C ARG A 326 -15.29 -14.71 -20.63
N PRO A 327 -14.92 -14.86 -19.34
CA PRO A 327 -14.13 -13.85 -18.63
C PRO A 327 -12.71 -13.75 -19.21
N ALA A 328 -12.07 -12.61 -19.00
CA ALA A 328 -10.72 -12.37 -19.51
C ALA A 328 -9.64 -13.22 -18.82
N CYS A 329 -9.84 -13.68 -17.59
CA CYS A 329 -8.90 -14.54 -16.88
C CYS A 329 -8.77 -15.93 -17.52
N ASP A 330 -9.74 -16.35 -18.34
CA ASP A 330 -9.64 -17.56 -19.17
C ASP A 330 -8.60 -17.44 -20.31
N LEU A 331 -8.00 -16.26 -20.51
CA LEU A 331 -6.87 -16.06 -21.41
C LEU A 331 -5.53 -16.47 -20.76
N LEU A 332 -5.55 -16.86 -19.48
CA LEU A 332 -4.41 -17.32 -18.69
C LEU A 332 -4.44 -18.84 -18.56
N GLU A 333 -3.27 -19.49 -18.57
CA GLU A 333 -3.15 -20.94 -18.38
C GLU A 333 -3.39 -21.34 -16.91
N GLN A 334 -2.89 -20.53 -15.98
CA GLN A 334 -2.94 -20.78 -14.53
C GLN A 334 -3.39 -19.53 -13.77
N PRO A 335 -4.67 -19.11 -13.93
CA PRO A 335 -5.17 -17.88 -13.32
C PRO A 335 -4.99 -17.86 -11.79
N GLY A 336 -5.17 -19.00 -11.11
CA GLY A 336 -5.01 -19.08 -9.65
C GLY A 336 -3.63 -18.70 -9.12
N LEU A 337 -2.54 -19.13 -9.78
CA LEU A 337 -1.16 -18.78 -9.39
C LEU A 337 -0.85 -17.31 -9.68
N ILE A 338 -1.47 -16.76 -10.72
CA ILE A 338 -1.29 -15.37 -11.11
C ILE A 338 -2.01 -14.44 -10.12
N ASP A 339 -3.23 -14.81 -9.71
CA ASP A 339 -3.97 -14.13 -8.62
C ASP A 339 -3.17 -14.16 -7.32
N GLU A 340 -2.62 -15.32 -6.97
CA GLU A 340 -1.79 -15.49 -5.76
C GLU A 340 -0.57 -14.55 -5.74
N ALA A 341 0.18 -14.52 -6.84
CA ALA A 341 1.31 -13.59 -7.00
C ALA A 341 0.87 -12.12 -6.95
N THR A 342 -0.30 -11.81 -7.49
CA THR A 342 -0.83 -10.44 -7.55
C THR A 342 -1.39 -10.00 -6.20
N SER A 343 -1.99 -10.90 -5.43
CA SER A 343 -2.43 -10.67 -4.05
C SER A 343 -1.27 -10.40 -3.10
N LEU A 344 -0.16 -11.15 -3.21
CA LEU A 344 1.08 -10.86 -2.48
C LEU A 344 1.61 -9.47 -2.83
N LEU A 345 1.62 -9.12 -4.12
CA LEU A 345 2.02 -7.80 -4.57
C LEU A 345 1.09 -6.70 -4.02
N ALA A 346 -0.23 -6.95 -3.98
CA ALA A 346 -1.22 -6.03 -3.41
C ALA A 346 -0.93 -5.79 -1.93
N ALA A 347 -0.69 -6.84 -1.16
CA ALA A 347 -0.37 -6.71 0.26
C ALA A 347 0.95 -5.94 0.48
N ARG A 348 1.96 -6.15 -0.37
CA ARG A 348 3.20 -5.38 -0.33
C ARG A 348 2.95 -3.89 -0.61
N LEU A 349 2.20 -3.57 -1.67
CA LEU A 349 1.97 -2.20 -2.12
C LEU A 349 1.03 -1.40 -1.19
N PHE A 350 -0.03 -2.03 -0.70
CA PHE A 350 -1.09 -1.35 0.06
C PHE A 350 -0.97 -1.52 1.59
N HIS A 351 -0.26 -2.54 2.07
CA HIS A 351 -0.09 -2.80 3.50
C HIS A 351 1.38 -2.80 3.96
N GLY A 352 2.35 -2.89 3.03
CA GLY A 352 3.76 -3.06 3.40
C GLY A 352 4.10 -4.49 3.84
N GLY A 353 3.28 -5.47 3.42
CA GLY A 353 3.53 -6.88 3.70
C GLY A 353 4.84 -7.41 3.08
N PRO A 354 5.34 -8.57 3.54
CA PRO A 354 6.49 -9.24 2.95
C PRO A 354 6.29 -9.53 1.45
N ALA A 355 7.41 -9.60 0.71
CA ALA A 355 7.37 -9.92 -0.71
C ALA A 355 7.08 -11.41 -1.01
N GLU A 356 7.33 -12.29 -0.04
CA GLU A 356 7.15 -13.73 -0.16
C GLU A 356 6.33 -14.26 1.02
N ALA A 357 5.63 -15.37 0.81
CA ALA A 357 4.92 -16.07 1.88
C ALA A 357 5.88 -16.63 2.93
N GLY A 358 5.40 -16.79 4.17
CA GLY A 358 6.19 -17.29 5.29
C GLY A 358 5.31 -17.81 6.44
N PRO A 359 5.92 -18.34 7.51
CA PRO A 359 5.17 -18.87 8.66
C PRO A 359 4.26 -17.81 9.31
N ASP A 360 4.76 -16.57 9.41
CA ASP A 360 4.04 -15.43 9.97
C ASP A 360 3.28 -14.62 8.90
N TRP A 361 3.31 -15.08 7.64
CA TRP A 361 2.68 -14.43 6.49
C TRP A 361 2.08 -15.48 5.53
N SER A 362 0.95 -16.05 5.93
CA SER A 362 0.35 -17.23 5.27
C SER A 362 -0.88 -16.89 4.42
N PRO A 363 -1.09 -17.63 3.31
CA PRO A 363 -2.29 -17.47 2.50
C PRO A 363 -3.53 -17.92 3.28
N VAL A 364 -4.68 -17.30 2.97
CA VAL A 364 -6.00 -17.77 3.41
C VAL A 364 -6.90 -17.95 2.21
N ASP A 365 -7.61 -19.08 2.16
CA ASP A 365 -8.65 -19.33 1.16
C ASP A 365 -9.99 -18.76 1.63
N TRP A 366 -10.87 -18.42 0.68
CA TRP A 366 -12.17 -17.84 0.96
C TRP A 366 -13.09 -18.72 1.81
N THR A 367 -12.93 -20.05 1.70
CA THR A 367 -13.68 -21.01 2.53
C THR A 367 -13.26 -20.95 4.01
N ALA A 368 -11.98 -20.74 4.29
CA ALA A 368 -11.41 -20.64 5.63
C ALA A 368 -11.46 -19.21 6.21
N TYR A 369 -11.66 -18.20 5.37
CA TYR A 369 -11.62 -16.79 5.75
C TYR A 369 -12.52 -16.43 6.96
N PRO A 370 -13.79 -16.90 7.06
CA PRO A 370 -14.62 -16.59 8.23
C PRO A 370 -14.03 -17.10 9.55
N GLU A 371 -13.45 -18.29 9.56
CA GLU A 371 -12.88 -18.86 10.78
C GLU A 371 -11.49 -18.28 11.09
N GLU A 372 -10.61 -18.20 10.08
CA GLU A 372 -9.22 -17.78 10.30
C GLU A 372 -9.05 -16.26 10.48
N VAL A 373 -9.94 -15.47 9.89
CA VAL A 373 -9.84 -14.00 9.87
C VAL A 373 -10.97 -13.37 10.69
N VAL A 374 -12.24 -13.69 10.41
CA VAL A 374 -13.37 -12.98 11.05
C VAL A 374 -13.49 -13.33 12.54
N ASP A 375 -13.52 -14.61 12.89
CA ASP A 375 -13.59 -15.04 14.30
C ASP A 375 -12.37 -14.54 15.08
N ARG A 376 -11.17 -14.72 14.52
CA ARG A 376 -9.93 -14.28 15.15
C ARG A 376 -9.87 -12.77 15.37
N LYS A 377 -10.35 -11.98 14.39
CA LYS A 377 -10.48 -10.52 14.52
C LYS A 377 -11.38 -10.19 15.71
N TRP A 378 -12.57 -10.77 15.77
CA TRP A 378 -13.52 -10.47 16.84
C TRP A 378 -12.97 -10.86 18.21
N ARG A 379 -12.34 -12.03 18.33
CA ARG A 379 -11.73 -12.47 19.60
C ARG A 379 -10.60 -11.54 20.03
N THR A 380 -9.75 -11.10 19.11
CA THR A 380 -8.67 -10.14 19.38
C THR A 380 -9.21 -8.78 19.83
N GLU A 381 -10.23 -8.25 19.15
CA GLU A 381 -10.88 -6.98 19.53
C GLU A 381 -11.61 -7.09 20.88
N ALA A 382 -12.31 -8.19 21.13
CA ALA A 382 -12.95 -8.47 22.42
C ALA A 382 -11.92 -8.62 23.55
N ALA A 383 -10.77 -9.24 23.28
CA ALA A 383 -9.68 -9.36 24.25
C ALA A 383 -9.10 -8.00 24.62
N ARG A 384 -8.90 -7.13 23.63
CA ARG A 384 -8.45 -5.76 23.83
C ARG A 384 -9.44 -4.94 24.65
N LEU A 385 -10.74 -5.07 24.35
CA LEU A 385 -11.80 -4.41 25.11
C LEU A 385 -11.72 -4.78 26.61
N HIS A 386 -11.59 -6.07 26.91
CA HIS A 386 -11.50 -6.54 28.28
C HIS A 386 -10.19 -6.11 28.96
N ALA A 387 -9.05 -6.17 28.27
CA ALA A 387 -7.79 -5.67 28.81
C ALA A 387 -7.87 -4.16 29.15
N ALA A 388 -8.52 -3.37 28.31
CA ALA A 388 -8.75 -1.95 28.56
C ALA A 388 -9.67 -1.70 29.78
N LEU A 389 -10.73 -2.51 29.93
CA LEU A 389 -11.61 -2.50 31.11
C LEU A 389 -10.85 -2.89 32.39
N ASP A 390 -10.04 -3.95 32.36
CA ASP A 390 -9.22 -4.37 33.49
C ASP A 390 -8.25 -3.27 33.92
N ALA A 391 -7.60 -2.61 32.97
CA ALA A 391 -6.69 -1.50 33.23
C ALA A 391 -7.38 -0.23 33.79
N LEU A 392 -8.69 -0.07 33.57
CA LEU A 392 -9.50 1.01 34.15
C LEU A 392 -10.06 0.63 35.53
N ALA A 393 -10.29 -0.66 35.78
CA ALA A 393 -10.78 -1.18 37.05
C ALA A 393 -9.71 -1.24 38.14
N VAL A 394 -8.41 -1.33 37.77
CA VAL A 394 -7.31 -1.23 38.74
C VAL A 394 -7.20 0.21 39.26
N PRO A 395 -7.38 0.48 40.57
CA PRO A 395 -7.17 1.82 41.11
C PRO A 395 -5.74 2.26 40.82
N ALA A 396 -5.56 3.45 40.24
CA ALA A 396 -4.25 4.05 40.05
C ALA A 396 -3.52 4.10 41.41
N GLY A 397 -2.57 3.19 41.59
CA GLY A 397 -1.80 3.06 42.82
C GLY A 397 -1.09 4.37 43.13
N ARG A 398 -1.36 4.86 44.34
CA ARG A 398 -0.59 5.86 45.09
C ARG A 398 0.92 5.77 44.75
N PRO A 399 1.62 6.88 44.46
CA PRO A 399 3.08 6.82 44.40
C PRO A 399 3.62 6.35 45.76
N PRO A 400 4.78 5.67 45.84
CA PRO A 400 5.31 5.20 47.11
C PRO A 400 5.46 6.40 48.05
N GLY A 401 4.62 6.41 49.09
CA GLY A 401 4.64 7.43 50.12
C GLY A 401 5.96 7.35 50.86
N THR A 402 6.76 8.40 50.70
CA THR A 402 7.80 8.80 51.62
C THR A 402 7.20 8.88 53.03
N SER A 403 7.54 7.91 53.88
CA SER A 403 7.41 8.07 55.33
C SER A 403 8.25 9.27 55.76
N GLY A 404 7.60 10.19 56.48
CA GLY A 404 8.14 11.50 56.75
C GLY A 404 9.22 11.59 57.81
N SER A 405 9.53 12.85 58.10
CA SER A 405 10.25 13.37 59.27
C SER A 405 11.74 13.63 59.05
N THR A 406 12.08 14.82 58.56
CA THR A 406 12.57 15.96 59.39
C THR A 406 13.08 17.08 58.47
N ALA A 407 12.68 18.32 58.75
CA ALA A 407 13.28 19.53 58.20
C ALA A 407 14.13 20.20 59.31
N PRO A 408 14.89 21.27 59.05
CA PRO A 408 15.89 21.45 57.99
C PRO A 408 17.21 22.00 58.57
N THR A 409 18.39 21.69 57.99
CA THR A 409 19.52 22.64 57.96
C THR A 409 20.57 22.22 56.94
N ALA A 410 21.14 23.22 56.25
CA ALA A 410 22.12 23.12 55.17
C ALA A 410 23.36 22.27 55.53
N PRO A 411 24.12 21.74 54.54
CA PRO A 411 25.31 22.49 54.11
C PRO A 411 25.79 22.28 52.66
N THR A 412 26.70 23.18 52.30
CA THR A 412 27.58 23.27 51.12
C THR A 412 28.48 22.04 50.93
N ALA A 413 28.85 21.75 49.67
CA ALA A 413 29.74 20.69 49.17
C ALA A 413 31.21 20.80 49.66
N PRO A 414 32.20 20.00 49.16
CA PRO A 414 32.21 18.67 48.49
C PRO A 414 33.21 17.69 49.18
N THR A 415 33.43 16.48 48.63
CA THR A 415 34.75 15.87 48.25
C THR A 415 34.57 14.34 48.04
N ALA A 416 35.05 13.82 46.91
CA ALA A 416 35.29 12.41 46.59
C ALA A 416 36.53 11.85 47.36
N PRO A 417 37.09 10.64 47.14
CA PRO A 417 36.73 9.56 46.21
C PRO A 417 36.81 8.13 46.83
N ALA A 418 36.60 7.14 45.97
CA ALA A 418 37.33 5.85 45.87
C ALA A 418 36.45 4.59 45.91
N ALA A 419 36.49 3.89 44.76
CA ALA A 419 36.11 2.52 44.48
C ALA A 419 37.05 1.51 45.23
N PRO A 420 37.05 0.17 45.02
CA PRO A 420 36.35 -0.61 43.98
C PRO A 420 35.86 -2.03 44.39
N ALA A 421 35.31 -2.70 43.36
CA ALA A 421 35.49 -4.13 43.03
C ALA A 421 34.54 -5.20 43.62
N ALA A 422 33.71 -5.71 42.71
CA ALA A 422 33.35 -7.11 42.38
C ALA A 422 34.30 -8.23 42.90
N PRO A 423 33.98 -9.56 42.83
CA PRO A 423 33.08 -10.19 41.84
C PRO A 423 32.31 -11.48 42.25
N ALA A 424 31.46 -11.89 41.30
CA ALA A 424 31.13 -13.24 40.82
C ALA A 424 31.47 -14.49 41.68
N ALA A 425 30.54 -15.44 41.75
CA ALA A 425 30.50 -16.59 40.83
C ALA A 425 29.67 -17.79 41.36
N SER A 426 28.88 -18.36 40.44
CA SER A 426 28.80 -19.80 40.09
C SER A 426 28.17 -20.85 41.00
N GLY A 427 27.44 -21.75 40.33
CA GLY A 427 27.23 -23.17 40.69
C GLY A 427 25.94 -23.40 41.45
N GLY A 428 24.94 -24.14 40.95
CA GLY A 428 24.99 -25.48 40.35
C GLY A 428 24.08 -26.37 41.24
N SER A 429 22.85 -26.61 40.83
CA SER A 429 22.35 -27.85 40.20
C SER A 429 22.12 -29.04 41.16
N ALA A 430 20.93 -29.64 41.00
CA ALA A 430 20.47 -30.96 41.46
C ALA A 430 20.32 -31.13 42.98
N GLY A 431 19.17 -31.51 43.51
CA GLY A 431 18.32 -32.64 43.14
C GLY A 431 17.84 -33.33 44.44
N PRO A 432 16.96 -34.33 44.38
CA PRO A 432 15.68 -34.32 45.09
C PRO A 432 15.60 -35.28 46.28
N ALA A 433 14.49 -35.23 47.02
CA ALA A 433 13.66 -36.39 47.46
C ALA A 433 13.07 -36.29 48.88
N ALA A 434 11.87 -36.86 48.98
CA ALA A 434 11.29 -37.59 50.10
C ALA A 434 10.51 -36.83 51.21
N LEU A 435 9.17 -36.96 51.08
CA LEU A 435 8.17 -37.12 52.17
C LEU A 435 8.50 -38.39 53.02
N PRO A 436 7.77 -38.79 54.11
CA PRO A 436 6.49 -38.32 54.69
C PRO A 436 6.43 -38.32 56.24
N GLY A 437 5.25 -38.05 56.84
CA GLY A 437 4.88 -38.51 58.19
C GLY A 437 4.28 -37.41 59.09
N SER A 438 2.96 -37.26 59.11
CA SER A 438 2.04 -37.73 60.17
C SER A 438 2.18 -36.99 61.51
N SER A 439 1.12 -36.27 61.92
CA SER A 439 0.27 -36.64 63.07
C SER A 439 -0.56 -35.45 63.60
N GLY A 440 -1.89 -35.57 63.48
CA GLY A 440 -2.83 -35.34 64.60
C GLY A 440 -3.31 -33.92 64.92
N PRO A 441 -4.47 -33.80 65.59
CA PRO A 441 -5.48 -32.78 65.31
C PRO A 441 -5.76 -31.82 66.49
N THR A 442 -6.21 -30.60 66.19
CA THR A 442 -6.95 -29.78 67.17
C THR A 442 -8.06 -29.00 66.47
N THR A 443 -9.29 -29.40 66.77
CA THR A 443 -10.55 -28.67 66.52
C THR A 443 -10.77 -27.53 67.51
N LEU A 444 -11.61 -26.56 67.09
CA LEU A 444 -12.19 -25.38 67.77
C LEU A 444 -11.56 -24.07 67.23
N ALA A 445 -12.30 -23.09 66.71
CA ALA A 445 -13.72 -22.79 66.80
C ALA A 445 -14.19 -21.97 65.60
N ALA A 446 -15.48 -22.13 65.27
CA ALA A 446 -16.20 -21.27 64.37
C ALA A 446 -16.24 -19.83 64.91
N ALA A 447 -15.80 -18.89 64.08
CA ALA A 447 -16.22 -17.50 64.15
C ALA A 447 -16.78 -17.17 62.77
N ASP A 448 -18.11 -17.19 62.72
CA ASP A 448 -18.94 -16.73 61.63
C ASP A 448 -18.51 -15.30 61.26
N SER A 449 -17.92 -15.13 60.08
CA SER A 449 -17.69 -13.84 59.47
C SER A 449 -18.13 -13.98 58.03
N PRO A 450 -19.12 -13.19 57.57
CA PRO A 450 -19.62 -13.30 56.21
C PRO A 450 -18.46 -13.08 55.24
N PRO A 451 -18.33 -13.87 54.16
CA PRO A 451 -17.30 -13.60 53.18
C PRO A 451 -17.49 -12.17 52.66
N PRO A 452 -16.42 -11.35 52.55
CA PRO A 452 -16.52 -10.19 51.69
C PRO A 452 -16.91 -10.72 50.31
N THR A 453 -18.02 -10.22 49.79
CA THR A 453 -18.51 -10.47 48.43
C THR A 453 -17.45 -9.97 47.45
N ALA A 454 -16.44 -10.79 47.18
CA ALA A 454 -15.50 -10.61 46.11
C ALA A 454 -16.12 -11.16 44.82
N ASP A 455 -16.52 -10.23 43.95
CA ASP A 455 -16.58 -10.31 42.49
C ASP A 455 -17.15 -11.58 41.85
N GLY A 456 -18.45 -11.55 41.57
CA GLY A 456 -19.15 -12.52 40.72
C GLY A 456 -18.87 -12.41 39.21
N PHE A 457 -17.84 -11.67 38.77
CA PHE A 457 -17.54 -11.41 37.35
C PHE A 457 -16.08 -11.74 36.97
N ALA A 458 -15.55 -12.89 37.41
CA ALA A 458 -14.14 -13.25 37.21
C ALA A 458 -13.75 -13.64 35.76
N GLY A 459 -14.62 -13.43 34.76
CA GLY A 459 -14.35 -13.80 33.37
C GLY A 459 -14.74 -12.70 32.36
N PRO A 460 -14.23 -12.78 31.12
CA PRO A 460 -14.58 -11.86 30.05
C PRO A 460 -16.03 -12.09 29.59
N THR A 461 -16.96 -11.37 30.22
CA THR A 461 -18.40 -11.48 29.98
C THR A 461 -18.92 -10.22 29.31
N LEU A 462 -19.90 -10.37 28.41
CA LEU A 462 -20.56 -9.22 27.78
C LEU A 462 -21.33 -8.41 28.82
N GLU A 463 -21.89 -9.05 29.85
CA GLU A 463 -22.59 -8.34 30.94
C GLU A 463 -21.67 -7.36 31.69
N ARG A 464 -20.39 -7.68 31.85
CA ARG A 464 -19.42 -6.76 32.45
C ARG A 464 -19.18 -5.51 31.59
N VAL A 465 -19.13 -5.68 30.26
CA VAL A 465 -19.02 -4.56 29.32
C VAL A 465 -20.27 -3.69 29.37
N LEU A 466 -21.45 -4.31 29.34
CA LEU A 466 -22.73 -3.61 29.48
C LEU A 466 -22.78 -2.82 30.78
N GLY A 467 -22.49 -3.47 31.92
CA GLY A 467 -22.48 -2.84 33.23
C GLY A 467 -21.58 -1.61 33.30
N TYR A 468 -20.35 -1.70 32.79
CA TYR A 468 -19.40 -0.58 32.77
C TYR A 468 -19.89 0.60 31.92
N LEU A 469 -20.45 0.35 30.73
CA LEU A 469 -20.94 1.40 29.84
C LEU A 469 -22.23 2.06 30.34
N THR A 470 -22.97 1.37 31.21
CA THR A 470 -24.26 1.84 31.77
C THR A 470 -24.15 2.43 33.18
N ASP A 471 -22.97 2.39 33.80
CA ASP A 471 -22.79 2.87 35.17
C ASP A 471 -23.11 4.37 35.27
N LEU A 472 -24.08 4.69 36.13
CA LEU A 472 -24.83 5.96 36.18
C LEU A 472 -24.01 7.16 36.72
N GLY A 473 -22.71 6.97 36.97
CA GLY A 473 -21.80 7.95 37.57
C GLY A 473 -21.28 9.05 36.64
N GLY A 474 -21.54 9.01 35.33
CA GLY A 474 -21.14 10.10 34.44
C GLY A 474 -21.70 10.00 33.02
N GLU A 475 -22.30 11.10 32.55
CA GLU A 475 -22.82 11.38 31.21
C GLU A 475 -21.82 10.97 30.08
N GLY A 476 -21.74 9.68 29.73
CA GLY A 476 -20.84 9.15 28.70
C GLY A 476 -19.34 9.08 29.06
N ALA A 477 -18.93 9.55 30.26
CA ALA A 477 -17.52 9.65 30.65
C ALA A 477 -16.79 8.30 30.71
N ALA A 478 -17.49 7.22 31.12
CA ALA A 478 -16.95 5.87 31.15
C ALA A 478 -16.65 5.34 29.73
N GLY A 479 -17.57 5.57 28.78
CA GLY A 479 -17.38 5.24 27.37
C GLY A 479 -16.21 6.02 26.74
N GLU A 480 -16.07 7.31 27.06
CA GLU A 480 -14.96 8.13 26.59
C GLU A 480 -13.60 7.68 27.14
N ALA A 481 -13.52 7.31 28.42
CA ALA A 481 -12.30 6.79 29.01
C ALA A 481 -11.85 5.47 28.37
N LEU A 482 -12.81 4.56 28.10
CA LEU A 482 -12.56 3.29 27.44
C LEU A 482 -12.15 3.49 25.97
N ALA A 483 -12.87 4.34 25.24
CA ALA A 483 -12.54 4.74 23.88
C ALA A 483 -11.12 5.35 23.79
N GLY A 484 -10.78 6.26 24.69
CA GLY A 484 -9.45 6.89 24.74
C GLY A 484 -8.33 5.88 25.01
N ARG A 485 -8.57 4.89 25.87
CA ARG A 485 -7.60 3.81 26.16
C ARG A 485 -7.40 2.90 24.94
N ILE A 486 -8.47 2.41 24.33
CA ILE A 486 -8.41 1.57 23.13
C ILE A 486 -7.67 2.31 22.00
N SER A 487 -8.02 3.57 21.74
CA SER A 487 -7.32 4.40 20.74
C SER A 487 -5.83 4.56 21.07
N GLY A 488 -5.50 4.77 22.34
CA GLY A 488 -4.11 4.90 22.79
C GLY A 488 -3.31 3.61 22.61
N GLU A 489 -3.90 2.44 22.88
CA GLU A 489 -3.27 1.13 22.68
C GLU A 489 -3.05 0.84 21.20
N LEU A 490 -4.07 1.04 20.35
CA LEU A 490 -3.94 0.86 18.90
C LEU A 490 -2.87 1.78 18.32
N ALA A 491 -2.82 3.05 18.73
CA ALA A 491 -1.77 3.96 18.29
C ALA A 491 -0.37 3.53 18.76
N ARG A 492 -0.23 2.84 19.90
CA ARG A 492 1.07 2.30 20.34
C ARG A 492 1.46 1.09 19.51
N GLU A 493 0.52 0.21 19.22
CA GLU A 493 0.75 -0.94 18.36
C GLU A 493 1.11 -0.54 16.94
N GLU A 494 0.41 0.43 16.34
CA GLU A 494 0.74 0.95 15.01
C GLU A 494 2.15 1.54 14.96
N ARG A 495 2.61 2.19 16.04
CA ARG A 495 4.01 2.68 16.14
C ARG A 495 5.01 1.54 16.34
N ALA A 496 4.64 0.50 17.08
CA ALA A 496 5.51 -0.65 17.36
C ALA A 496 5.63 -1.58 16.15
N ALA A 497 4.55 -1.75 15.39
CA ALA A 497 4.47 -2.43 14.10
C ALA A 497 5.02 -1.57 12.96
N GLY A 498 5.94 -0.63 13.27
CA GLY A 498 6.59 0.25 12.30
C GLY A 498 7.09 -0.53 11.07
N PRO A 499 7.32 0.16 9.94
CA PRO A 499 7.52 -0.48 8.63
C PRO A 499 8.46 -1.68 8.77
N ALA A 500 7.94 -2.88 8.44
CA ALA A 500 8.62 -4.15 8.65
C ALA A 500 10.11 -4.04 8.25
N GLU A 501 11.03 -4.74 8.93
CA GLU A 501 12.49 -4.64 8.68
C GLU A 501 12.90 -4.71 7.19
N GLY A 502 12.07 -5.29 6.31
CA GLY A 502 12.21 -5.25 4.85
C GLY A 502 12.08 -3.86 4.21
N ALA A 503 11.22 -2.97 4.72
CA ALA A 503 11.05 -1.59 4.25
C ALA A 503 12.25 -0.70 4.61
N ALA A 504 12.98 -0.98 5.69
CA ALA A 504 14.26 -0.34 5.98
C ALA A 504 15.37 -0.74 5.00
N LYS A 505 15.21 -1.86 4.29
CA LYS A 505 16.11 -2.35 3.22
C LYS A 505 15.68 -1.89 1.82
N ALA A 506 14.42 -1.48 1.64
CA ALA A 506 13.90 -0.94 0.39
C ALA A 506 14.60 0.40 0.07
N ARG A 507 15.36 0.43 -1.04
CA ARG A 507 16.04 1.64 -1.52
C ARG A 507 15.43 2.06 -2.86
N GLY A 508 15.03 3.31 -2.99
CA GLY A 508 14.50 3.86 -4.26
C GLY A 508 13.04 3.48 -4.48
N ALA A 509 12.68 3.03 -5.69
CA ALA A 509 11.30 2.73 -6.11
C ALA A 509 10.53 1.74 -5.22
N ASP A 510 11.23 0.95 -4.40
CA ASP A 510 10.62 0.01 -3.44
C ASP A 510 10.16 0.67 -2.13
N ALA A 511 10.59 1.91 -1.85
CA ALA A 511 10.19 2.66 -0.66
C ALA A 511 8.96 3.53 -0.99
N VAL A 512 7.83 2.87 -1.24
CA VAL A 512 6.55 3.57 -1.47
C VAL A 512 6.05 4.09 -0.12
N PRO A 513 5.78 5.40 0.05
CA PRO A 513 5.12 5.89 1.24
C PRO A 513 3.73 5.25 1.32
N LEU A 514 3.52 4.40 2.33
CA LEU A 514 2.23 3.77 2.57
C LEU A 514 1.27 4.82 3.11
N PHE A 515 0.14 5.00 2.41
CA PHE A 515 -0.98 5.76 2.92
C PHE A 515 -1.96 4.79 3.59
N PRO A 516 -2.53 5.13 4.75
CA PRO A 516 -3.51 4.27 5.39
C PRO A 516 -4.73 4.13 4.49
N LEU A 517 -5.12 2.87 4.21
CA LEU A 517 -6.30 2.55 3.39
C LEU A 517 -7.62 3.02 4.02
N GLN A 518 -7.63 3.28 5.32
CA GLN A 518 -8.80 3.78 6.03
C GLN A 518 -8.49 5.15 6.65
N PRO A 519 -9.46 6.08 6.63
CA PRO A 519 -9.32 7.34 7.35
C PRO A 519 -9.22 7.07 8.86
N PRO A 520 -8.57 7.98 9.62
CA PRO A 520 -8.50 7.84 11.07
C PRO A 520 -9.92 7.83 11.66
N ARG A 521 -10.23 6.79 12.43
CA ARG A 521 -11.52 6.60 13.08
C ARG A 521 -11.55 7.28 14.43
N SER A 522 -12.72 7.75 14.86
CA SER A 522 -12.87 8.33 16.20
C SER A 522 -12.74 7.24 17.27
N GLY A 523 -12.42 7.64 18.51
CA GLY A 523 -12.36 6.68 19.61
C GLY A 523 -13.71 5.98 19.87
N ARG A 524 -14.83 6.68 19.62
CA ARG A 524 -16.17 6.11 19.75
C ARG A 524 -16.46 5.08 18.67
N ASP A 525 -16.04 5.33 17.43
CA ASP A 525 -16.15 4.34 16.34
C ASP A 525 -15.36 3.06 16.67
N LEU A 526 -14.14 3.23 17.23
CA LEU A 526 -13.32 2.11 17.66
C LEU A 526 -13.99 1.34 18.80
N LEU A 527 -14.51 2.03 19.81
CA LEU A 527 -15.25 1.39 20.90
C LEU A 527 -16.47 0.61 20.39
N ALA A 528 -17.24 1.17 19.45
CA ALA A 528 -18.39 0.49 18.84
C ALA A 528 -17.98 -0.78 18.09
N ASP A 529 -16.86 -0.78 17.37
CA ASP A 529 -16.33 -1.99 16.73
C ASP A 529 -15.96 -3.06 17.77
N HIS A 530 -15.30 -2.67 18.87
CA HIS A 530 -14.85 -3.61 19.90
C HIS A 530 -16.03 -4.21 20.68
N VAL A 531 -17.06 -3.40 20.96
CA VAL A 531 -18.31 -3.90 21.55
C VAL A 531 -19.04 -4.82 20.58
N THR A 532 -19.09 -4.47 19.29
CA THR A 532 -19.66 -5.34 18.24
C THR A 532 -18.94 -6.68 18.20
N ALA A 533 -17.61 -6.69 18.23
CA ALA A 533 -16.79 -7.89 18.29
C ALA A 533 -17.11 -8.75 19.51
N MET A 534 -17.25 -8.15 20.70
CA MET A 534 -17.62 -8.86 21.92
C MET A 534 -19.01 -9.49 21.83
N VAL A 535 -19.99 -8.75 21.27
CA VAL A 535 -21.34 -9.28 21.04
C VAL A 535 -21.31 -10.45 20.05
N CYS A 536 -20.56 -10.35 18.95
CA CYS A 536 -20.40 -11.43 17.99
C CYS A 536 -19.78 -12.68 18.64
N CYS A 537 -18.72 -12.52 19.43
CA CYS A 537 -18.11 -13.66 20.14
C CYS A 537 -19.09 -14.32 21.12
N ALA A 538 -19.86 -13.53 21.88
CA ALA A 538 -20.88 -14.06 22.78
C ALA A 538 -21.98 -14.83 22.02
N ALA A 539 -22.41 -14.33 20.85
CA ALA A 539 -23.40 -14.99 20.02
C ALA A 539 -22.88 -16.31 19.45
N VAL A 540 -21.62 -16.35 18.99
CA VAL A 540 -20.95 -17.57 18.51
C VAL A 540 -20.84 -18.60 19.63
N ASP A 541 -20.38 -18.20 20.81
CA ASP A 541 -20.11 -19.12 21.92
C ASP A 541 -21.38 -19.62 22.63
N SER A 542 -22.51 -18.90 22.55
CA SER A 542 -23.72 -19.21 23.36
C SER A 542 -25.03 -19.42 22.59
N ALA A 543 -25.12 -18.98 21.34
CA ALA A 543 -26.37 -19.00 20.56
C ALA A 543 -26.25 -19.72 19.21
N GLY A 544 -25.14 -20.40 18.93
CA GLY A 544 -24.93 -21.13 17.68
C GLY A 544 -24.83 -20.21 16.45
N ALA A 545 -24.46 -18.94 16.67
CA ALA A 545 -24.10 -18.06 15.57
C ALA A 545 -22.76 -18.47 14.96
N ALA A 546 -22.49 -18.04 13.74
CA ALA A 546 -21.24 -18.30 13.04
C ALA A 546 -20.63 -17.01 12.49
N PRO A 547 -19.30 -16.91 12.42
CA PRO A 547 -18.64 -15.87 11.63
C PRO A 547 -18.96 -16.07 10.15
N GLY A 548 -19.14 -14.96 9.43
CA GLY A 548 -19.38 -14.94 8.00
C GLY A 548 -18.64 -13.80 7.33
N LEU A 549 -18.59 -13.88 6.00
CA LEU A 549 -18.04 -12.83 5.15
C LEU A 549 -19.14 -12.28 4.25
N ASP A 550 -19.26 -10.96 4.25
CA ASP A 550 -19.99 -10.19 3.27
C ASP A 550 -18.99 -9.42 2.41
N TRP A 551 -19.06 -9.59 1.10
CA TRP A 551 -18.04 -9.00 0.22
C TRP A 551 -18.04 -7.46 0.20
N LEU A 552 -19.15 -6.82 0.58
CA LEU A 552 -19.27 -5.36 0.57
C LEU A 552 -19.10 -4.75 1.96
N ASP A 553 -19.54 -5.46 2.99
CA ASP A 553 -19.53 -4.97 4.37
C ASP A 553 -18.41 -5.59 5.23
N GLY A 554 -17.78 -6.66 4.74
CA GLY A 554 -16.70 -7.39 5.40
C GLY A 554 -17.21 -8.42 6.42
N PRO A 555 -16.60 -8.52 7.61
CA PRO A 555 -17.02 -9.43 8.67
C PRO A 555 -18.51 -9.28 9.06
N VAL A 556 -19.26 -10.38 9.09
CA VAL A 556 -20.70 -10.38 9.46
C VAL A 556 -21.06 -11.56 10.36
N LEU A 557 -22.06 -11.37 11.22
CA LEU A 557 -22.62 -12.43 12.05
C LEU A 557 -23.75 -13.16 11.31
N LEU A 558 -23.64 -14.49 11.24
CA LEU A 558 -24.66 -15.37 10.69
C LEU A 558 -25.40 -16.09 11.82
N VAL A 559 -26.74 -16.09 11.79
CA VAL A 559 -27.58 -16.84 12.73
C VAL A 559 -28.55 -17.69 11.92
N GLY A 560 -28.45 -19.02 12.06
CA GLY A 560 -29.25 -19.93 11.22
C GLY A 560 -28.92 -19.86 9.72
N GLY A 561 -27.73 -19.36 9.37
CA GLY A 561 -27.31 -19.12 7.97
C GLY A 561 -27.67 -17.72 7.44
N ASP A 562 -28.49 -16.96 8.15
CA ASP A 562 -28.91 -15.62 7.73
C ASP A 562 -28.05 -14.52 8.36
N ARG A 563 -27.72 -13.50 7.56
CA ARG A 563 -26.97 -12.33 7.99
C ARG A 563 -27.79 -11.45 8.94
N ARG A 564 -27.20 -11.06 10.07
CA ARG A 564 -27.76 -10.05 10.99
C ARG A 564 -27.18 -8.67 10.71
N SER A 565 -27.95 -7.81 10.04
CA SER A 565 -27.60 -6.42 9.74
C SER A 565 -28.07 -5.41 10.79
N ASP A 566 -28.87 -5.86 11.74
CA ASP A 566 -29.58 -5.02 12.70
C ASP A 566 -28.75 -4.69 13.97
N LEU A 567 -27.58 -5.30 14.14
CA LEU A 567 -26.73 -5.16 15.33
C LEU A 567 -26.12 -3.74 15.50
N ALA A 568 -25.60 -3.17 14.40
CA ALA A 568 -24.88 -1.89 14.44
C ALA A 568 -25.65 -0.73 15.13
N PRO A 569 -26.91 -0.42 14.78
CA PRO A 569 -27.64 0.66 15.45
C PRO A 569 -27.85 0.44 16.95
N ARG A 570 -27.88 -0.82 17.42
CA ARG A 570 -28.07 -1.15 18.84
C ARG A 570 -26.79 -0.97 19.65
N VAL A 571 -25.64 -1.30 19.05
CA VAL A 571 -24.33 -1.02 19.65
C VAL A 571 -24.07 0.47 19.71
N LEU A 572 -24.45 1.22 18.67
CA LEU A 572 -24.34 2.69 18.69
C LEU A 572 -25.19 3.31 19.79
N CYS A 573 -26.45 2.88 19.98
CA CYS A 573 -27.30 3.36 21.08
C CYS A 573 -26.64 3.11 22.47
N LEU A 574 -25.98 1.96 22.65
CA LEU A 574 -25.21 1.69 23.87
C LEU A 574 -23.99 2.61 24.03
N VAL A 575 -23.20 2.80 22.96
CA VAL A 575 -21.92 3.54 23.03
C VAL A 575 -22.14 5.06 23.11
N GLU A 576 -23.15 5.58 22.42
CA GLU A 576 -23.42 7.02 22.34
C GLU A 576 -24.39 7.51 23.42
N GLU A 577 -25.43 6.74 23.71
CA GLU A 577 -26.50 7.15 24.65
C GLU A 577 -26.39 6.45 26.00
N GLY A 578 -25.50 5.46 26.15
CA GLY A 578 -25.38 4.64 27.37
C GLY A 578 -26.61 3.74 27.59
N ASN A 579 -27.47 3.57 26.59
CA ASN A 579 -28.71 2.80 26.71
C ASN A 579 -28.51 1.34 26.27
N PRO A 580 -28.57 0.36 27.19
CA PRO A 580 -28.34 -1.05 26.88
C PRO A 580 -29.61 -1.77 26.40
N GLU A 581 -30.81 -1.18 26.57
CA GLU A 581 -32.09 -1.88 26.39
C GLU A 581 -32.26 -2.45 24.98
N PRO A 582 -32.02 -1.69 23.88
CA PRO A 582 -32.19 -2.23 22.54
C PRO A 582 -31.28 -3.43 22.27
N LEU A 583 -30.06 -3.41 22.82
CA LEU A 583 -29.10 -4.49 22.67
C LEU A 583 -29.49 -5.71 23.54
N ARG A 584 -29.91 -5.50 24.79
CA ARG A 584 -30.38 -6.59 25.68
C ARG A 584 -31.59 -7.32 25.11
N ASP A 585 -32.55 -6.59 24.56
CA ASP A 585 -33.72 -7.17 23.90
C ASP A 585 -33.30 -8.04 22.71
N TRP A 586 -32.37 -7.56 21.88
CA TRP A 586 -31.83 -8.31 20.75
C TRP A 586 -31.08 -9.58 21.18
N LEU A 587 -30.23 -9.49 22.21
CA LEU A 587 -29.50 -10.63 22.77
C LEU A 587 -30.49 -11.70 23.28
N SER A 588 -31.53 -11.28 24.00
CA SER A 588 -32.54 -12.18 24.54
C SER A 588 -33.34 -12.90 23.45
N ALA A 589 -33.72 -12.18 22.39
CA ALA A 589 -34.45 -12.71 21.25
C ALA A 589 -33.65 -13.78 20.48
N LEU A 590 -32.32 -13.65 20.47
CA LEU A 590 -31.41 -14.60 19.84
C LEU A 590 -30.91 -15.70 20.79
N GLY A 591 -31.28 -15.64 22.07
CA GLY A 591 -30.81 -16.59 23.08
C GLY A 591 -29.32 -16.45 23.43
N VAL A 592 -28.70 -15.29 23.12
CA VAL A 592 -27.32 -15.00 23.53
C VAL A 592 -27.27 -14.85 25.06
N ARG A 593 -26.27 -15.46 25.69
CA ARG A 593 -26.07 -15.46 27.15
C ARG A 593 -24.96 -14.49 27.55
N PRO A 594 -25.24 -13.19 27.80
CA PRO A 594 -24.22 -12.19 28.09
C PRO A 594 -23.41 -12.46 29.37
N GLU A 595 -23.98 -13.24 30.29
CA GLU A 595 -23.38 -13.65 31.56
C GLU A 595 -22.33 -14.76 31.43
N LYS A 596 -22.29 -15.47 30.29
CA LYS A 596 -21.32 -16.55 30.07
C LYS A 596 -19.97 -15.98 29.66
N PRO A 597 -18.85 -16.55 30.15
CA PRO A 597 -17.53 -16.13 29.72
C PRO A 597 -17.31 -16.47 28.25
N VAL A 598 -16.77 -15.51 27.51
CA VAL A 598 -16.41 -15.63 26.09
C VAL A 598 -14.98 -16.12 25.97
N ARG A 599 -14.67 -16.97 24.99
CA ARG A 599 -13.29 -17.39 24.73
C ARG A 599 -12.57 -16.29 23.95
N LEU A 600 -11.51 -15.72 24.52
CA LEU A 600 -10.88 -14.52 23.96
C LEU A 600 -9.62 -14.77 23.10
N VAL A 601 -9.04 -15.97 23.12
CA VAL A 601 -8.00 -16.45 22.20
C VAL A 601 -8.05 -17.97 22.16
#